data_AF-A0A1I6QV97-F1
#
_entry.id   AF-A0A1I6QV97-F1
#
_cell.length_a   1.000
_cell.length_b   1.000
_cell.length_c   1.000
_cell.angle_alpha   90.00
_cell.angle_beta   90.00
_cell.angle_gamma   90.00
#
_symmetry.space_group_name_H-M   'P 1'
#
loop_
_entity.id
_entity.type
_entity.pdbx_description
1 polymer ?
#
loop_
_entity_poly.entity_id
_entity_poly.type
_entity_poly.pdbx_seq_one_letter_code
_entity_poly.pdbx_strand_id
1 'polypeptide(L)'
;MNGIQTIRRGDTVTKVDRTGKGAVLCMRGILQAMRAVGQACHAGADPDFQQELRAALARIDRFIADNAPDRAVPSRDGTAEPEQRPGAVCGRDAEALYEALRTGGAAGLRAQVDDLLSIPREPVMNPCL
;
A
#
# COMPACT_ATOMS: atom_id res chain seq x y z
N MET A 1 -21.75 -9.03 1.49
CA MET A 1 -21.14 -9.85 0.42
C MET A 1 -19.64 -9.72 0.55
N ASN A 2 -18.90 -10.81 0.75
CA ASN A 2 -17.43 -10.77 0.73
C ASN A 2 -17.01 -10.51 -0.71
N GLY A 3 -16.66 -9.27 -1.05
CA GLY A 3 -16.33 -8.85 -2.41
C GLY A 3 -14.99 -9.38 -2.92
N ILE A 4 -14.56 -10.55 -2.45
CA ILE A 4 -13.31 -11.20 -2.82
C ILE A 4 -13.66 -12.41 -3.68
N GLN A 5 -13.20 -12.39 -4.92
CA GLN A 5 -13.36 -13.50 -5.85
C GLN A 5 -12.10 -14.35 -5.87
N THR A 6 -12.26 -15.67 -5.73
CA THR A 6 -11.18 -16.63 -6.02
C THR A 6 -11.26 -17.09 -7.47
N ILE A 7 -10.20 -16.86 -8.23
CA ILE A 7 -10.03 -17.34 -9.60
C ILE A 7 -9.01 -18.49 -9.57
N ARG A 8 -9.37 -19.62 -10.17
CA ARG A 8 -8.47 -20.77 -10.35
C ARG A 8 -8.14 -20.95 -11.82
N ARG A 9 -6.85 -21.02 -12.17
CA ARG A 9 -6.34 -21.32 -13.52
C ARG A 9 -5.21 -22.33 -13.43
N GLY A 10 -5.50 -23.58 -13.79
CA GLY A 10 -4.61 -24.71 -13.47
C GLY A 10 -4.36 -24.77 -11.96
N ASP A 11 -3.09 -24.87 -11.56
CA ASP A 11 -2.67 -24.90 -10.16
C ASP A 11 -2.58 -23.51 -9.52
N THR A 12 -2.81 -22.44 -10.28
CA THR A 12 -2.74 -21.07 -9.77
C THR A 12 -4.08 -20.66 -9.16
N VAL A 13 -4.04 -20.22 -7.90
CA VAL A 13 -5.18 -19.62 -7.19
C VAL A 13 -4.90 -18.14 -6.96
N THR A 14 -5.71 -17.27 -7.56
CA THR A 14 -5.61 -15.82 -7.41
C THR A 14 -6.86 -15.29 -6.72
N LYS A 15 -6.69 -14.45 -5.70
CA LYS A 15 -7.79 -13.72 -5.09
C LYS A 15 -7.83 -12.28 -5.62
N VAL A 16 -9.02 -11.84 -6.00
CA VAL A 16 -9.27 -10.54 -6.63
C VAL A 16 -10.35 -9.79 -5.87
N ASP A 17 -10.08 -8.54 -5.56
CA ASP A 17 -11.04 -7.60 -5.00
C ASP A 17 -12.01 -7.14 -6.09
N ARG A 18 -13.31 -7.30 -5.81
CA ARG A 18 -14.43 -6.87 -6.64
C ARG A 18 -15.38 -5.92 -5.91
N THR A 19 -14.96 -5.37 -4.78
CA THR A 19 -15.74 -4.34 -4.07
C THR A 19 -15.76 -3.00 -4.79
N GLY A 20 -14.85 -2.79 -5.74
CA GLY A 20 -14.63 -1.50 -6.39
C GLY A 20 -13.80 -0.52 -5.56
N LYS A 21 -13.35 -0.92 -4.36
CA LYS A 21 -12.51 -0.10 -3.46
C LYS A 21 -11.00 -0.29 -3.66
N GLY A 22 -10.60 -1.28 -4.46
CA GLY A 22 -9.20 -1.60 -4.74
C GLY A 22 -8.58 -2.61 -3.78
N ALA A 23 -7.43 -3.15 -4.15
CA ALA A 23 -6.75 -4.21 -3.42
C ALA A 23 -5.82 -3.68 -2.32
N VAL A 24 -6.12 -4.04 -1.08
CA VAL A 24 -5.45 -3.50 0.12
C VAL A 24 -3.95 -3.83 0.15
N LEU A 25 -3.54 -5.06 -0.21
CA LEU A 25 -2.11 -5.43 -0.16
C LEU A 25 -1.30 -4.73 -1.24
N CYS A 26 -1.88 -4.51 -2.43
CA CYS A 26 -1.23 -3.74 -3.48
C CYS A 26 -1.03 -2.28 -3.04
N MET A 27 -2.09 -1.63 -2.57
CA MET A 27 -2.01 -0.22 -2.17
C MET A 27 -1.02 -0.03 -1.01
N ARG A 28 -0.96 -0.96 -0.05
CA ARG A 28 0.06 -0.96 0.99
C ARG A 28 1.48 -0.92 0.42
N GLY A 29 1.77 -1.77 -0.57
CA GLY A 29 3.07 -1.82 -1.22
C GLY A 29 3.44 -0.52 -1.92
N ILE A 30 2.48 0.08 -2.63
CA ILE A 30 2.65 1.39 -3.30
C ILE A 30 2.96 2.47 -2.27
N LEU A 31 2.15 2.61 -1.21
CA LEU A 31 2.37 3.64 -0.19
C LEU A 31 3.68 3.46 0.56
N GLN A 32 4.12 2.22 0.78
CA GLN A 32 5.42 1.94 1.37
C GLN A 32 6.56 2.38 0.45
N ALA A 33 6.49 2.06 -0.85
CA ALA A 33 7.48 2.51 -1.82
C ALA A 33 7.53 4.04 -1.89
N MET A 34 6.39 4.73 -1.88
CA MET A 34 6.32 6.19 -1.91
C MET A 34 6.87 6.85 -0.64
N ARG A 35 6.65 6.23 0.52
CA ARG A 35 7.32 6.65 1.75
C ARG A 35 8.84 6.51 1.66
N ALA A 36 9.34 5.40 1.10
CA ALA A 36 10.78 5.19 0.92
C ALA A 36 11.39 6.24 -0.04
N VAL A 37 10.72 6.54 -1.16
CA VAL A 37 11.12 7.61 -2.09
C VAL A 37 11.13 8.97 -1.39
N GLY A 38 10.07 9.31 -0.66
CA GLY A 38 10.00 10.58 0.05
C GLY A 38 11.09 10.74 1.12
N GLN A 39 11.42 9.67 1.85
CA GLN A 39 12.50 9.67 2.83
C GLN A 39 13.90 9.76 2.21
N ALA A 40 14.11 9.12 1.05
CA ALA A 40 15.42 9.05 0.41
C ALA A 40 15.69 10.25 -0.52
N CYS A 41 14.69 10.73 -1.24
CA CYS A 41 14.83 11.69 -2.35
C CYS A 41 14.23 13.07 -2.02
N HIS A 42 13.27 13.14 -1.08
CA HIS A 42 12.58 14.37 -0.67
C HIS A 42 12.76 14.63 0.83
N ALA A 43 13.93 14.31 1.38
CA ALA A 43 14.20 14.41 2.82
C ALA A 43 13.98 15.83 3.33
N GLY A 44 13.08 15.98 4.32
CA GLY A 44 12.71 17.28 4.91
C GLY A 44 11.65 18.06 4.12
N ALA A 45 11.26 17.60 2.93
CA ALA A 45 10.11 18.14 2.20
C ALA A 45 8.81 17.45 2.61
N ASP A 46 7.69 18.13 2.36
CA ASP A 46 6.32 17.64 2.54
C ASP A 46 6.06 16.93 3.89
N PRO A 47 6.42 17.55 5.03
CA PRO A 47 6.36 16.88 6.34
C PRO A 47 4.96 16.35 6.68
N ASP A 48 3.91 17.09 6.31
CA ASP A 48 2.51 16.69 6.53
C ASP A 48 2.14 15.46 5.69
N PHE A 49 2.58 15.42 4.43
CA PHE A 49 2.32 14.30 3.53
C PHE A 49 3.08 13.04 3.98
N GLN A 50 4.34 13.18 4.40
CA GLN A 50 5.14 12.08 4.96
C GLN A 50 4.56 11.55 6.27
N GLN A 51 4.03 12.43 7.12
CA GLN A 51 3.32 12.03 8.33
C GLN A 51 2.04 11.26 7.98
N GLU A 52 1.27 11.73 7.00
CA GLU A 52 0.06 11.04 6.56
C GLU A 52 0.36 9.69 5.90
N LEU A 53 1.42 9.55 5.09
CA LEU A 53 1.86 8.25 4.54
C LEU A 53 2.11 7.22 5.66
N ARG A 54 2.74 7.65 6.75
CA ARG A 54 2.96 6.80 7.93
C ARG A 54 1.65 6.42 8.61
N ALA A 55 0.75 7.37 8.79
CA ALA A 55 -0.56 7.14 9.41
C ALA A 55 -1.45 6.22 8.54
N ALA A 56 -1.44 6.41 7.23
CA ALA A 56 -2.12 5.57 6.25
C ALA A 56 -1.65 4.11 6.32
N LEU A 57 -0.33 3.89 6.30
CA LEU A 57 0.25 2.54 6.43
C LEU A 57 -0.16 1.86 7.74
N ALA A 58 -0.15 2.58 8.87
CA ALA A 58 -0.60 2.03 10.14
C ALA A 58 -2.09 1.64 10.14
N ARG A 59 -2.95 2.43 9.49
CA ARG A 59 -4.38 2.09 9.33
C ARG A 59 -4.59 0.87 8.45
N ILE A 60 -3.82 0.75 7.37
CA ILE A 60 -3.84 -0.43 6.50
C ILE A 60 -3.34 -1.68 7.25
N ASP A 61 -2.26 -1.57 8.02
CA ASP A 61 -1.73 -2.68 8.82
C ASP A 61 -2.78 -3.18 9.84
N ARG A 62 -3.49 -2.26 10.49
CA ARG A 62 -4.60 -2.61 11.37
C ARG A 62 -5.73 -3.32 10.63
N PHE A 63 -6.16 -2.78 9.50
CA PHE A 63 -7.18 -3.42 8.67
C PHE A 63 -6.79 -4.84 8.27
N ILE A 64 -5.52 -5.06 7.89
CA ILE A 64 -5.01 -6.38 7.54
C ILE A 64 -5.10 -7.33 8.73
N ALA A 65 -4.64 -6.91 9.91
CA ALA A 65 -4.72 -7.72 11.12
C ALA A 65 -6.17 -8.11 11.47
N ASP A 66 -7.10 -7.15 11.34
CA ASP A 66 -8.51 -7.37 11.67
C ASP A 66 -9.24 -8.27 10.66
N ASN A 67 -8.78 -8.33 9.41
CA ASN A 67 -9.47 -9.02 8.31
C ASN A 67 -8.71 -10.23 7.73
N ALA A 68 -7.58 -10.61 8.32
CA ALA A 68 -6.79 -11.76 7.90
C ALA A 68 -6.19 -12.56 9.08
N PRO A 69 -6.98 -12.97 10.09
CA PRO A 69 -6.47 -13.53 11.34
C PRO A 69 -5.69 -14.84 11.15
N ASP A 70 -6.03 -15.65 10.14
CA ASP A 70 -5.39 -16.95 9.87
C ASP A 70 -4.24 -16.87 8.84
N ARG A 71 -4.11 -15.72 8.15
CA ARG A 71 -2.89 -15.45 7.40
C ARG A 71 -1.94 -14.85 8.41
N ALA A 72 -0.82 -15.52 8.64
CA ALA A 72 0.36 -14.80 9.08
C ALA A 72 0.49 -13.59 8.13
N VAL A 73 0.18 -12.39 8.62
CA VAL A 73 0.70 -11.17 8.03
C VAL A 73 2.18 -11.49 7.90
N PRO A 74 2.77 -11.53 6.69
CA PRO A 74 4.18 -11.81 6.59
C PRO A 74 4.86 -10.81 7.52
N SER A 75 5.36 -11.30 8.66
CA SER A 75 6.11 -10.50 9.58
C SER A 75 7.32 -10.12 8.76
N ARG A 76 7.46 -8.84 8.42
CA ARG A 76 8.77 -8.33 8.04
C ARG A 76 9.59 -8.19 9.30
N ASP A 77 9.84 -9.32 9.96
CA ASP A 77 10.99 -9.46 10.84
C ASP A 77 12.23 -9.41 9.96
N GLY A 78 12.73 -8.20 9.76
CA GLY A 78 14.16 -7.88 9.68
C GLY A 78 15.02 -8.54 8.60
N THR A 79 14.50 -9.31 7.66
CA THR A 79 15.33 -9.99 6.65
C THR A 79 14.69 -9.90 5.26
N ALA A 80 15.34 -9.11 4.41
CA ALA A 80 15.02 -8.83 3.01
C ALA A 80 13.81 -7.90 2.73
N GLU A 81 13.84 -6.68 3.27
CA GLU A 81 13.74 -5.57 2.31
C GLU A 81 14.95 -5.76 1.37
N PRO A 82 14.80 -5.81 0.03
CA PRO A 82 15.98 -5.57 -0.79
C PRO A 82 16.57 -4.29 -0.23
N GLU A 83 17.82 -4.32 0.25
CA GLU A 83 18.54 -3.14 0.71
C GLU A 83 18.44 -2.14 -0.45
N GLN A 84 17.44 -1.26 -0.37
CA GLN A 84 17.26 -0.19 -1.32
C GLN A 84 18.38 0.75 -0.94
N ARG A 85 19.53 0.55 -1.59
CA ARG A 85 20.68 1.43 -1.44
C ARG A 85 20.15 2.87 -1.48
N PRO A 86 20.41 3.70 -0.46
CA PRO A 86 20.00 5.10 -0.48
C PRO A 86 20.51 5.72 -1.78
N GLY A 87 19.60 6.07 -2.69
CA GLY A 87 19.89 6.54 -4.06
C GLY A 87 19.42 5.64 -5.21
N ALA A 88 19.19 4.34 -5.01
CA ALA A 88 18.63 3.45 -6.05
C ALA A 88 17.13 3.72 -6.32
N VAL A 89 16.46 4.35 -5.37
CA VAL A 89 15.02 4.71 -5.42
C VAL A 89 14.77 6.08 -6.05
N CYS A 90 15.79 6.93 -6.21
CA CYS A 90 15.66 8.29 -6.76
C CYS A 90 15.82 8.29 -8.30
N GLY A 91 14.94 7.55 -8.95
CA GLY A 91 14.82 7.54 -10.42
C GLY A 91 13.62 8.37 -10.87
N ARG A 92 13.67 8.89 -12.10
CA ARG A 92 12.60 9.74 -12.67
C ARG A 92 11.21 9.15 -12.53
N ASP A 93 11.05 7.85 -12.75
CA ASP A 93 9.73 7.19 -12.68
C ASP A 93 9.21 7.10 -11.24
N ALA A 94 10.10 6.84 -10.28
CA ALA A 94 9.75 6.77 -8.86
C ALA A 94 9.41 8.15 -8.30
N GLU A 95 10.16 9.18 -8.68
CA GLU A 95 9.86 10.57 -8.35
C GLU A 95 8.55 11.04 -9.00
N ALA A 96 8.30 10.70 -10.26
CA ALA A 96 7.04 11.05 -10.93
C ALA A 96 5.82 10.42 -10.23
N LEU A 97 5.94 9.17 -9.77
CA LEU A 97 4.89 8.51 -9.00
C LEU A 97 4.70 9.16 -7.62
N TYR A 98 5.80 9.54 -6.96
CA TYR A 98 5.76 10.25 -5.69
C TYR A 98 5.03 11.60 -5.84
N GLU A 99 5.42 12.39 -6.84
CA GLU A 99 4.80 13.68 -7.15
C GLU A 99 3.30 13.54 -7.49
N ALA A 100 2.93 12.51 -8.25
CA ALA A 100 1.53 12.25 -8.59
C ALA A 100 0.69 12.00 -7.33
N LEU A 101 1.19 11.19 -6.38
CA LEU A 101 0.50 10.97 -5.11
C LEU A 101 0.51 12.22 -4.22
N ARG A 102 1.66 12.89 -4.13
CA ARG A 102 1.87 14.08 -3.30
C ARG A 102 0.98 15.25 -3.71
N THR A 103 0.67 15.38 -5.00
CA THR A 103 -0.21 16.45 -5.52
C THR A 103 -1.61 16.42 -4.90
N GLY A 104 -2.12 15.24 -4.49
CA GLY A 104 -3.37 15.11 -3.73
C GLY A 104 -3.26 15.58 -2.27
N GLY A 105 -2.05 15.77 -1.75
CA GLY A 105 -1.74 16.18 -0.40
C GLY A 105 -2.15 15.17 0.68
N ALA A 106 -1.90 15.53 1.94
CA ALA A 106 -2.27 14.69 3.08
C ALA A 106 -3.78 14.42 3.15
N ALA A 107 -4.63 15.43 2.91
CA ALA A 107 -6.07 15.25 2.93
C ALA A 107 -6.58 14.30 1.84
N GLY A 108 -6.05 14.41 0.61
CA GLY A 108 -6.41 13.52 -0.49
C GLY A 108 -5.93 12.09 -0.26
N LEU A 109 -4.72 11.91 0.30
CA LEU A 109 -4.24 10.57 0.69
C LEU A 109 -5.13 9.96 1.77
N ARG A 110 -5.51 10.74 2.79
CA ARG A 110 -6.40 10.29 3.86
C ARG A 110 -7.73 9.81 3.31
N ALA A 111 -8.37 10.60 2.46
CA ALA A 111 -9.65 10.25 1.85
C ALA A 111 -9.57 8.96 1.00
N GLN A 112 -8.49 8.79 0.23
CA GLN A 112 -8.29 7.57 -0.57
C GLN A 112 -8.12 6.32 0.31
N VAL A 113 -7.39 6.43 1.41
CA VAL A 113 -7.20 5.32 2.36
C VAL A 113 -8.49 5.01 3.10
N ASP A 114 -9.25 6.04 3.51
CA ASP A 114 -10.55 5.83 4.16
C ASP A 114 -11.54 5.13 3.22
N ASP A 115 -11.56 5.48 1.93
CA ASP A 115 -12.37 4.79 0.92
C ASP A 115 -11.91 3.34 0.70
N LEU A 116 -10.59 3.11 0.56
CA LEU A 116 -9.99 1.79 0.42
C LEU A 116 -10.41 0.86 1.56
N LEU A 117 -10.42 1.37 2.80
CA LEU A 117 -10.67 0.59 4.02
C LEU A 117 -12.14 0.56 4.45
N SER A 118 -13.04 1.21 3.70
CA SER A 118 -14.46 1.39 4.06
C SER A 118 -15.28 0.09 4.15
N ILE A 119 -14.80 -1.00 3.56
CA ILE A 119 -15.49 -2.30 3.54
C ILE A 119 -14.57 -3.36 4.19
N PRO A 120 -14.92 -3.92 5.36
CA PRO A 120 -14.22 -5.06 5.94
C PRO A 120 -14.20 -6.25 4.98
N ARG A 121 -13.00 -6.73 4.62
CA ARG A 121 -12.79 -7.81 3.64
C ARG A 121 -11.38 -8.35 3.71
N GLU A 122 -11.19 -9.57 3.21
CA GLU A 122 -9.85 -10.17 3.12
C GLU A 122 -8.91 -9.24 2.32
N PRO A 123 -7.76 -8.85 2.87
CA PRO A 123 -6.78 -8.05 2.15
C PRO A 123 -6.11 -8.91 1.09
N VAL A 124 -6.29 -8.54 -0.17
CA VAL A 124 -5.73 -9.25 -1.33
C VAL A 124 -4.81 -8.36 -2.14
N MET A 125 -4.03 -8.98 -3.03
CA MET A 125 -3.09 -8.29 -3.91
C MET A 125 -3.75 -7.74 -5.18
N ASN A 126 -4.79 -8.39 -5.70
CA ASN A 126 -5.35 -8.03 -7.01
C ASN A 126 -6.74 -7.39 -6.88
N PRO A 127 -7.13 -6.47 -7.78
CA PRO A 127 -6.30 -5.90 -8.85
C PRO A 127 -5.24 -4.95 -8.30
N CYS A 128 -4.04 -4.96 -8.90
CA CYS A 128 -2.97 -4.02 -8.61
C CYS A 128 -2.63 -3.32 -9.92
N LEU A 129 -3.00 -2.04 -10.03
CA LEU A 129 -2.88 -1.20 -11.24
C LEU A 129 -3.15 -1.95 -12.56
#